data_AF-A0AA39XHL3-F1
#
_entry.id   AF-A0AA39XHL3-F1
#
_cell.length_a   1.000
_cell.length_b   1.000
_cell.length_c   1.000
_cell.angle_alpha   90.00
_cell.angle_beta   90.00
_cell.angle_gamma   90.00
#
_symmetry.space_group_name_H-M   'P 1'
#
loop_
_entity.id
_entity.type
_entity.pdbx_description
1 polymer ?
#
loop_
_entity_poly.entity_id
_entity_poly.type
_entity_poly.pdbx_seq_one_letter_code
_entity_poly.pdbx_strand_id
1 'polypeptide(L)'
;MRHPNTVFSGPRLCQLCEVVASRQSRLPAKRSFVTLQHAGRRSAKPSQVNAAWPAAPRLFTNSASCLKVKRTQAVPPSPGQNSTAPSRFGRSTASLDADARATAQASSSRADLAELSAAVDRVTKVFLAQPGIPSEEVTLTALRACGNRDISAAAFDNPEPPAEAPSTDGQSEASHLLSLDATRSTRRSGAAAASQTVAAAPPLRPQDVANQVSDAAYAIVTHPTVIITPDILAEYVRLQAQLGRPESLARVFELFASKPTPRLVAGNIQYRQRNPHKLANSIDSDVAETALEAAIEARNLDAAVGIVESSYATEASRRLRLVKKALLPASALGATPVAAYLLASNLSIMQDSMDQVMATNVAFVGILAYVGFTATIGIVAATTANDQMKRVTWAPGTPLKARWLREDERAAYDRIACGFGFSEQHRYGEEQGDEFKLLREFCLRRDMILDAVELMPGMN
;
A
#
# COMPACT_ATOMS: atom_id res chain seq x y z
N MET A 1 39.35 -27.46 -60.27
CA MET A 1 40.74 -27.12 -59.89
C MET A 1 40.84 -25.61 -59.67
N ARG A 2 41.32 -25.22 -58.48
CA ARG A 2 41.92 -23.91 -58.09
C ARG A 2 41.07 -22.63 -58.13
N HIS A 3 40.88 -22.08 -56.92
CA HIS A 3 40.67 -20.66 -56.61
C HIS A 3 41.76 -19.74 -57.21
N PRO A 4 41.51 -18.42 -57.28
CA PRO A 4 42.06 -17.57 -56.21
C PRO A 4 41.16 -16.40 -55.74
N ASN A 5 41.14 -16.25 -54.41
CA ASN A 5 41.38 -15.04 -53.59
C ASN A 5 40.57 -13.75 -53.85
N THR A 6 39.50 -13.58 -53.07
CA THR A 6 38.95 -12.27 -52.70
C THR A 6 39.50 -11.82 -51.35
N VAL A 7 40.13 -10.64 -51.32
CA VAL A 7 40.61 -9.92 -50.15
C VAL A 7 39.41 -9.37 -49.37
N PHE A 8 39.21 -9.83 -48.13
CA PHE A 8 38.24 -9.23 -47.20
C PHE A 8 38.90 -8.09 -46.42
N SER A 9 38.40 -6.88 -46.67
CA SER A 9 38.64 -5.68 -45.87
C SER A 9 38.04 -5.85 -44.47
N GLY A 10 38.88 -5.85 -43.44
CA GLY A 10 38.44 -5.79 -42.05
C GLY A 10 37.99 -4.38 -41.64
N PRO A 11 37.04 -4.25 -40.70
CA PRO A 11 36.55 -2.96 -40.23
C PRO A 11 37.61 -2.21 -39.41
N ARG A 12 37.86 -0.95 -39.78
CA ARG A 12 38.66 0.00 -39.02
C ARG A 12 37.93 0.34 -37.72
N LEU A 13 38.41 -0.20 -36.60
CA LEU A 13 38.00 0.19 -35.25
C LEU A 13 38.56 1.57 -34.91
N CYS A 14 37.69 2.45 -34.43
CA CYS A 14 38.00 3.81 -33.97
C CYS A 14 38.96 3.80 -32.77
N GLN A 15 40.06 4.56 -32.88
CA GLN A 15 41.07 4.82 -31.84
C GLN A 15 40.57 5.60 -30.60
N LEU A 16 39.25 5.84 -30.46
CA LEU A 16 38.66 6.55 -29.32
C LEU A 16 38.10 5.61 -28.23
N CYS A 17 38.07 4.29 -28.46
CA CYS A 17 37.62 3.32 -27.45
C CYS A 17 38.75 2.73 -26.58
N GLU A 18 40.03 3.02 -26.89
CA GLU A 18 41.18 2.46 -26.16
C GLU A 18 41.54 3.25 -24.88
N VAL A 19 41.02 4.48 -24.74
CA VAL A 19 41.36 5.37 -23.61
C VAL A 19 40.48 5.15 -22.37
N VAL A 20 39.36 4.43 -22.49
CA VAL A 20 38.43 4.19 -21.36
C VAL A 20 38.68 2.85 -20.65
N ALA A 21 39.43 1.93 -21.25
CA ALA A 21 39.69 0.60 -20.70
C ALA A 21 40.95 0.48 -19.80
N SER A 22 41.76 1.54 -19.66
CA SER A 22 43.07 1.47 -18.97
C SER A 22 43.09 1.99 -17.52
N ARG A 23 41.94 2.21 -16.87
CA ARG A 23 41.86 2.77 -15.50
C ARG A 23 41.37 1.82 -14.40
N GLN A 24 41.46 0.51 -14.57
CA GLN A 24 41.13 -0.45 -13.49
C GLN A 24 42.20 -1.51 -13.27
N SER A 25 43.26 -1.14 -12.56
CA SER A 25 44.09 -2.10 -11.83
C SER A 25 44.94 -1.41 -10.76
N ARG A 26 44.42 -1.27 -9.54
CA ARG A 26 45.26 -1.13 -8.33
C ARG A 26 44.68 -1.98 -7.22
N LEU A 27 45.48 -2.99 -6.84
CA LEU A 27 45.27 -3.95 -5.77
C LEU A 27 45.33 -3.29 -4.38
N PRO A 28 44.73 -3.91 -3.34
CA PRO A 28 44.69 -3.38 -1.98
C PRO A 28 46.00 -3.62 -1.21
N ALA A 29 46.52 -2.57 -0.58
CA ALA A 29 47.66 -2.65 0.32
C ALA A 29 47.20 -3.02 1.75
N LYS A 30 47.84 -4.06 2.29
CA LYS A 30 47.82 -4.50 3.69
C LYS A 30 48.22 -3.34 4.61
N ARG A 31 47.47 -3.13 5.70
CA ARG A 31 47.99 -2.44 6.88
C ARG A 31 47.64 -3.20 8.15
N SER A 32 48.68 -3.30 8.94
CA SER A 32 48.95 -4.12 10.11
C SER A 32 48.31 -3.59 11.39
N PHE A 33 48.09 -4.54 12.30
CA PHE A 33 47.82 -4.36 13.71
C PHE A 33 48.84 -3.43 14.37
N VAL A 34 48.35 -2.47 15.16
CA VAL A 34 49.09 -1.89 16.29
C VAL A 34 48.13 -1.82 17.47
N THR A 35 48.40 -2.66 18.46
CA THR A 35 47.90 -2.62 19.82
C THR A 35 48.62 -1.50 20.59
N LEU A 36 47.87 -0.66 21.31
CA LEU A 36 48.40 0.09 22.45
C LEU A 36 47.32 0.23 23.53
N GLN A 37 47.64 -0.26 24.71
CA GLN A 37 46.83 -0.24 25.92
C GLN A 37 46.94 1.11 26.65
N HIS A 38 45.81 1.50 27.25
CA HIS A 38 45.60 2.18 28.56
C HIS A 38 46.50 3.36 29.00
N ALA A 39 45.86 4.51 29.27
CA ALA A 39 45.73 5.07 30.64
C ALA A 39 44.89 6.37 30.69
N GLY A 40 43.94 6.43 31.64
CA GLY A 40 43.86 7.52 32.64
C GLY A 40 43.24 8.89 32.31
N ARG A 41 42.02 9.10 32.85
CA ARG A 41 41.52 10.29 33.58
C ARG A 41 41.93 11.72 33.10
N ARG A 42 40.94 12.56 32.76
CA ARG A 42 40.37 13.59 33.67
C ARG A 42 39.24 14.38 33.00
N SER A 43 38.32 14.78 33.87
CA SER A 43 37.12 15.59 33.68
C SER A 43 37.44 17.01 33.18
N ALA A 44 36.65 17.50 32.23
CA ALA A 44 36.53 18.93 31.92
C ALA A 44 35.05 19.26 31.65
N LYS A 45 34.49 20.10 32.51
CA LYS A 45 33.17 20.74 32.36
C LYS A 45 33.18 21.67 31.15
N PRO A 46 32.15 21.69 30.29
CA PRO A 46 31.95 22.80 29.38
C PRO A 46 31.22 23.94 30.10
N SER A 47 31.87 25.10 30.07
CA SER A 47 31.33 26.42 30.43
C SER A 47 30.14 26.75 29.52
N GLN A 48 29.01 27.11 30.14
CA GLN A 48 27.89 27.77 29.47
C GLN A 48 28.32 29.18 29.06
N VAL A 49 28.36 29.43 27.75
CA VAL A 49 28.36 30.76 27.16
C VAL A 49 26.97 30.97 26.58
N ASN A 50 26.11 31.66 27.33
CA ASN A 50 24.82 32.13 26.84
C ASN A 50 25.05 33.31 25.91
N ALA A 51 25.16 33.04 24.60
CA ALA A 51 25.01 34.06 23.57
C ALA A 51 23.51 34.25 23.32
N ALA A 52 22.97 35.35 23.83
CA ALA A 52 21.63 35.82 23.51
C ALA A 52 21.55 36.19 22.02
N TRP A 53 20.63 35.54 21.29
CA TRP A 53 20.23 35.97 19.95
C TRP A 53 19.04 36.92 20.09
N PRO A 54 19.03 38.08 19.41
CA PRO A 54 17.87 38.96 19.40
C PRO A 54 16.78 38.40 18.48
N ALA A 55 15.55 38.38 18.99
CA ALA A 55 14.35 38.12 18.24
C ALA A 55 14.10 39.25 17.21
N ALA A 56 13.92 38.88 15.95
CA ALA A 56 13.39 39.78 14.92
C ALA A 56 11.88 39.52 14.77
N PRO A 57 11.03 40.57 14.73
CA PRO A 57 9.59 40.41 14.55
C PRO A 57 9.25 40.10 13.09
N ARG A 58 8.44 39.06 12.88
CA ARG A 58 7.80 38.75 11.60
C ARG A 58 6.65 39.74 11.37
N LEU A 59 6.77 40.59 10.35
CA LEU A 59 5.65 41.26 9.72
C LEU A 59 5.43 40.61 8.36
N PHE A 60 4.40 39.77 8.25
CA PHE A 60 3.79 39.44 6.97
C PHE A 60 2.28 39.64 7.08
N THR A 61 1.82 40.53 6.22
CA THR A 61 0.44 40.95 5.99
C THR A 61 -0.34 39.82 5.31
N ASN A 62 -1.43 39.38 5.93
CA ASN A 62 -2.43 38.52 5.29
C ASN A 62 -3.19 39.34 4.24
N SER A 63 -3.00 39.04 2.96
CA SER A 63 -3.95 39.40 1.91
C SER A 63 -4.87 38.22 1.64
N ALA A 64 -6.12 38.38 2.04
CA ALA A 64 -7.22 37.51 1.72
C ALA A 64 -7.66 37.71 0.27
N SER A 65 -7.77 36.62 -0.49
CA SER A 65 -8.54 36.59 -1.74
C SER A 65 -9.72 35.64 -1.56
N CYS A 66 -10.89 36.25 -1.29
CA CYS A 66 -12.18 35.59 -1.18
C CYS A 66 -12.69 35.17 -2.58
N LEU A 67 -12.99 33.89 -2.77
CA LEU A 67 -13.85 33.42 -3.86
C LEU A 67 -15.28 33.27 -3.35
N LYS A 68 -16.18 34.10 -3.90
CA LYS A 68 -17.63 34.08 -3.68
C LYS A 68 -18.24 32.84 -4.34
N VAL A 69 -18.88 31.97 -3.56
CA VAL A 69 -19.86 31.00 -4.05
C VAL A 69 -21.24 31.43 -3.57
N LYS A 70 -22.13 31.66 -4.55
CA LYS A 70 -23.50 32.12 -4.40
C LYS A 70 -24.39 30.92 -4.07
N ARG A 71 -24.83 30.79 -2.81
CA ARG A 71 -25.82 29.79 -2.37
C ARG A 71 -27.15 30.48 -2.11
N THR A 72 -28.13 30.20 -2.95
CA THR A 72 -29.53 30.62 -2.83
C THR A 72 -30.22 29.76 -1.77
N GLN A 73 -30.88 30.41 -0.80
CA GLN A 73 -31.78 29.83 0.19
C GLN A 73 -33.23 30.12 -0.21
N ALA A 74 -34.11 29.12 -0.02
CA ALA A 74 -35.57 29.21 0.14
C ALA A 74 -36.08 27.78 0.42
N VAL A 75 -37.03 27.42 1.29
CA VAL A 75 -37.91 28.03 2.30
C VAL A 75 -38.41 26.84 3.17
N PRO A 76 -38.64 26.96 4.49
CA PRO A 76 -39.21 25.90 5.34
C PRO A 76 -40.76 25.97 5.44
N PRO A 77 -41.48 24.84 5.64
CA PRO A 77 -42.90 24.86 6.00
C PRO A 77 -43.16 24.70 7.50
N SER A 78 -44.18 25.41 7.98
CA SER A 78 -44.78 25.32 9.33
C SER A 78 -46.12 24.55 9.31
N PRO A 79 -46.63 24.13 10.48
CA PRO A 79 -47.52 22.97 10.64
C PRO A 79 -49.02 23.33 10.69
N GLY A 80 -49.88 22.36 10.40
CA GLY A 80 -51.33 22.46 10.55
C GLY A 80 -51.94 21.12 10.93
N GLN A 81 -52.51 21.07 12.13
CA GLN A 81 -53.28 19.97 12.70
C GLN A 81 -54.57 19.71 11.89
N ASN A 82 -55.01 18.45 11.82
CA ASN A 82 -56.41 18.09 12.08
C ASN A 82 -56.59 16.58 12.24
N SER A 83 -57.22 16.23 13.35
CA SER A 83 -57.62 14.90 13.82
C SER A 83 -58.61 14.23 12.88
N THR A 84 -58.52 12.90 12.72
CA THR A 84 -59.65 11.96 12.87
C THR A 84 -59.18 10.51 12.65
N ALA A 85 -59.26 9.70 13.70
CA ALA A 85 -59.55 8.27 13.58
C ALA A 85 -61.08 8.11 13.65
N PRO A 86 -61.69 7.07 13.05
CA PRO A 86 -61.71 5.77 13.74
C PRO A 86 -61.69 4.51 12.85
N SER A 87 -61.33 3.39 13.50
CA SER A 87 -61.94 2.03 13.37
C SER A 87 -61.86 1.29 12.02
N ARG A 88 -61.13 0.17 11.90
CA ARG A 88 -61.37 -1.23 12.38
C ARG A 88 -61.91 -2.14 11.24
N PHE A 89 -61.23 -3.28 11.08
CA PHE A 89 -61.50 -4.45 10.24
C PHE A 89 -61.05 -4.41 8.76
N GLY A 90 -60.02 -5.22 8.44
CA GLY A 90 -59.60 -5.46 7.06
C GLY A 90 -58.37 -6.38 6.91
N ARG A 91 -58.44 -7.56 7.54
CA ARG A 91 -57.91 -8.85 7.08
C ARG A 91 -56.56 -8.90 6.32
N SER A 92 -55.57 -9.47 7.01
CA SER A 92 -54.33 -10.09 6.55
C SER A 92 -54.46 -10.88 5.24
N THR A 93 -53.65 -10.54 4.24
CA THR A 93 -53.16 -11.46 3.18
C THR A 93 -51.80 -11.06 2.58
N ALA A 94 -51.23 -9.89 2.89
CA ALA A 94 -50.01 -9.41 2.24
C ALA A 94 -48.67 -9.91 2.85
N SER A 95 -48.68 -10.67 3.94
CA SER A 95 -47.43 -11.11 4.61
C SER A 95 -46.89 -12.46 4.11
N LEU A 96 -47.69 -13.28 3.42
CA LEU A 96 -47.22 -14.59 2.92
C LEU A 96 -46.52 -14.48 1.54
N ASP A 97 -46.87 -13.48 0.73
CA ASP A 97 -46.25 -13.27 -0.58
C ASP A 97 -44.90 -12.52 -0.51
N ALA A 98 -44.67 -11.74 0.56
CA ALA A 98 -43.39 -11.10 0.83
C ALA A 98 -42.33 -12.12 1.31
N ASP A 99 -42.72 -13.03 2.20
CA ASP A 99 -41.86 -14.12 2.67
C ASP A 99 -41.60 -15.17 1.58
N ALA A 100 -42.58 -15.44 0.69
CA ALA A 100 -42.39 -16.30 -0.47
C ALA A 100 -41.46 -15.68 -1.54
N ARG A 101 -41.49 -14.36 -1.76
CA ARG A 101 -40.54 -13.67 -2.64
C ARG A 101 -39.13 -13.59 -2.03
N ALA A 102 -39.02 -13.36 -0.72
CA ALA A 102 -37.74 -13.36 -0.03
C ALA A 102 -37.09 -14.76 -0.02
N THR A 103 -37.87 -15.83 0.16
CA THR A 103 -37.37 -17.22 0.09
C THR A 103 -37.10 -17.68 -1.34
N ALA A 104 -37.84 -17.19 -2.35
CA ALA A 104 -37.53 -17.42 -3.76
C ALA A 104 -36.25 -16.67 -4.21
N GLN A 105 -36.04 -15.44 -3.75
CA GLN A 105 -34.81 -14.68 -4.01
C GLN A 105 -33.59 -15.23 -3.26
N ALA A 106 -33.78 -15.75 -2.04
CA ALA A 106 -32.73 -16.43 -1.27
C ALA A 106 -32.35 -17.81 -1.84
N SER A 107 -33.28 -18.49 -2.53
CA SER A 107 -32.99 -19.76 -3.19
C SER A 107 -32.35 -19.58 -4.57
N SER A 108 -32.73 -18.55 -5.33
CA SER A 108 -32.03 -18.19 -6.58
C SER A 108 -30.60 -17.71 -6.30
N SER A 109 -30.41 -16.79 -5.35
CA SER A 109 -29.07 -16.30 -5.01
C SER A 109 -28.14 -17.39 -4.47
N ARG A 110 -28.70 -18.38 -3.76
CA ARG A 110 -27.93 -19.54 -3.26
C ARG A 110 -27.57 -20.54 -4.34
N ALA A 111 -28.44 -20.75 -5.34
CA ALA A 111 -28.11 -21.55 -6.52
C ALA A 111 -27.00 -20.87 -7.33
N ASP A 112 -27.08 -19.55 -7.48
CA ASP A 112 -26.07 -18.73 -8.16
C ASP A 112 -24.71 -18.78 -7.44
N LEU A 113 -24.69 -18.74 -6.09
CA LEU A 113 -23.48 -18.86 -5.27
C LEU A 113 -22.80 -20.24 -5.37
N ALA A 114 -23.58 -21.32 -5.44
CA ALA A 114 -23.03 -22.67 -5.60
C ALA A 114 -22.52 -22.93 -7.02
N GLU A 115 -23.18 -22.37 -8.04
CA GLU A 115 -22.68 -22.39 -9.41
C GLU A 115 -21.40 -21.56 -9.55
N LEU A 116 -21.32 -20.45 -8.82
CA LEU A 116 -20.15 -19.58 -8.77
C LEU A 116 -18.93 -20.32 -8.23
N SER A 117 -19.03 -20.90 -7.04
CA SER A 117 -17.93 -21.64 -6.41
C SER A 117 -17.48 -22.81 -7.29
N ALA A 118 -18.42 -23.56 -7.86
CA ALA A 118 -18.11 -24.63 -8.80
C ALA A 118 -17.44 -24.13 -10.10
N ALA A 119 -17.77 -22.93 -10.57
CA ALA A 119 -17.11 -22.32 -11.72
C ALA A 119 -15.68 -21.87 -11.39
N VAL A 120 -15.46 -21.24 -10.23
CA VAL A 120 -14.13 -20.83 -9.76
C VAL A 120 -13.23 -22.06 -9.57
N ASP A 121 -13.76 -23.14 -8.98
CA ASP A 121 -13.03 -24.40 -8.85
C ASP A 121 -12.67 -25.01 -10.21
N ARG A 122 -13.58 -24.95 -11.19
CA ARG A 122 -13.32 -25.44 -12.55
C ARG A 122 -12.21 -24.65 -13.22
N VAL A 123 -12.28 -23.31 -13.18
CA VAL A 123 -11.25 -22.43 -13.74
C VAL A 123 -9.90 -22.70 -13.09
N THR A 124 -9.88 -22.81 -11.76
CA THR A 124 -8.65 -23.07 -10.99
C THR A 124 -8.06 -24.42 -11.34
N LYS A 125 -8.86 -25.50 -11.37
CA LYS A 125 -8.39 -26.83 -11.73
C LYS A 125 -7.87 -26.90 -13.18
N VAL A 126 -8.56 -26.26 -14.12
CA VAL A 126 -8.12 -26.20 -15.52
C VAL A 126 -6.80 -25.45 -15.65
N PHE A 127 -6.66 -24.33 -14.94
CA PHE A 127 -5.44 -23.52 -14.94
C PHE A 127 -4.25 -24.28 -14.32
N LEU A 128 -4.47 -24.96 -13.19
CA LEU A 128 -3.44 -25.74 -12.52
C LEU A 128 -3.04 -27.01 -13.29
N ALA A 129 -3.97 -27.58 -14.07
CA ALA A 129 -3.71 -28.77 -14.88
C ALA A 129 -2.94 -28.46 -16.18
N GLN A 130 -2.79 -27.19 -16.58
CA GLN A 130 -2.18 -26.83 -17.84
C GLN A 130 -0.64 -27.04 -17.80
N PRO A 131 -0.07 -27.93 -18.64
CA PRO A 131 1.36 -28.16 -18.67
C PRO A 131 2.07 -27.01 -19.40
N GLY A 132 2.82 -26.19 -18.66
CA GLY A 132 3.64 -25.12 -19.24
C GLY A 132 3.74 -23.88 -18.37
N ILE A 133 4.43 -22.86 -18.89
CA ILE A 133 4.45 -21.51 -18.31
C ILE A 133 3.22 -20.79 -18.86
N PRO A 134 2.20 -20.48 -18.05
CA PRO A 134 1.03 -19.75 -18.53
C PRO A 134 1.42 -18.35 -18.99
N SER A 135 0.82 -17.89 -20.08
CA SER A 135 0.95 -16.51 -20.53
C SER A 135 0.29 -15.56 -19.51
N GLU A 136 0.81 -14.35 -19.40
CA GLU A 136 0.30 -13.30 -18.52
C GLU A 136 -1.19 -13.00 -18.79
N GLU A 137 -1.61 -13.00 -20.05
CA GLU A 137 -3.00 -12.77 -20.43
C GLU A 137 -3.94 -13.87 -19.91
N VAL A 138 -3.46 -15.12 -19.86
CA VAL A 138 -4.24 -16.27 -19.36
C VAL A 138 -4.40 -16.16 -17.84
N THR A 139 -3.36 -15.73 -17.13
CA THR A 139 -3.45 -15.47 -15.68
C THR A 139 -4.40 -14.31 -15.36
N LEU A 140 -4.34 -13.22 -16.14
CA LEU A 140 -5.19 -12.05 -15.93
C LEU A 140 -6.66 -12.36 -16.23
N THR A 141 -6.92 -13.10 -17.31
CA THR A 141 -8.30 -13.54 -17.64
C THR A 141 -8.84 -14.51 -16.61
N ALA A 142 -8.02 -15.42 -16.07
CA ALA A 142 -8.44 -16.31 -14.98
C ALA A 142 -8.78 -15.53 -13.71
N LEU A 143 -7.93 -14.57 -13.30
CA LEU A 143 -8.20 -13.72 -12.12
C LEU A 143 -9.44 -12.84 -12.31
N ARG A 144 -9.61 -12.24 -13.49
CA ARG A 144 -10.82 -11.48 -13.83
C ARG A 144 -12.06 -12.36 -13.89
N ALA A 145 -11.95 -13.60 -14.37
CA ALA A 145 -13.08 -14.55 -14.35
C ALA A 145 -13.50 -14.90 -12.92
N CYS A 146 -12.56 -14.92 -11.97
CA CYS A 146 -12.86 -15.08 -10.54
C CYS A 146 -13.49 -13.83 -9.92
N GLY A 147 -13.12 -12.62 -10.37
CA GLY A 147 -13.59 -11.34 -9.81
C GLY A 147 -14.84 -10.73 -10.46
N ASN A 148 -15.09 -10.95 -11.75
CA ASN A 148 -16.20 -10.34 -12.52
C ASN A 148 -17.58 -10.92 -12.20
N ARG A 149 -17.68 -11.79 -11.20
CA ARG A 149 -18.95 -12.36 -10.79
C ARG A 149 -19.23 -11.85 -9.39
N ASP A 150 -20.18 -10.93 -9.31
CA ASP A 150 -20.44 -10.04 -8.18
C ASP A 150 -20.70 -10.79 -6.86
N ILE A 151 -19.64 -11.10 -6.11
CA ILE A 151 -19.72 -11.59 -4.71
C ILE A 151 -19.92 -10.40 -3.75
N SER A 152 -19.44 -9.21 -4.12
CA SER A 152 -19.47 -8.01 -3.28
C SER A 152 -20.90 -7.54 -2.98
N ALA A 153 -21.84 -7.64 -3.92
CA ALA A 153 -23.24 -7.30 -3.68
C ALA A 153 -23.92 -8.23 -2.65
N ALA A 154 -23.47 -9.47 -2.50
CA ALA A 154 -24.02 -10.42 -1.53
C ALA A 154 -23.30 -10.42 -0.16
N ALA A 155 -22.04 -9.95 -0.11
CA ALA A 155 -21.23 -9.94 1.10
C ALA A 155 -21.42 -8.66 1.95
N PHE A 156 -21.69 -7.50 1.32
CA PHE A 156 -21.79 -6.21 2.01
C PHE A 156 -23.22 -5.78 2.41
N ASP A 157 -24.26 -6.50 1.96
CA ASP A 157 -25.68 -6.19 2.28
C ASP A 157 -26.18 -6.83 3.59
N ASN A 158 -25.32 -7.51 4.35
CA ASN A 158 -25.60 -7.92 5.73
C ASN A 158 -24.56 -7.31 6.69
N PRO A 159 -24.75 -6.07 7.17
CA PRO A 159 -24.11 -5.66 8.40
C PRO A 159 -24.75 -6.48 9.53
N GLU A 160 -24.04 -7.52 9.98
CA GLU A 160 -24.34 -8.19 11.24
C GLU A 160 -24.22 -7.13 12.36
N PRO A 161 -25.32 -6.74 13.04
CA PRO A 161 -25.21 -5.86 14.19
C PRO A 161 -24.50 -6.64 15.33
N PRO A 162 -23.59 -5.99 16.08
CA PRO A 162 -22.98 -6.63 17.23
C PRO A 162 -24.07 -7.04 18.22
N ALA A 163 -23.99 -8.30 18.67
CA ALA A 163 -24.86 -8.86 19.67
C ALA A 163 -24.67 -8.15 21.03
N GLU A 164 -25.33 -7.02 21.20
CA GLU A 164 -25.69 -6.50 22.51
C GLU A 164 -27.06 -7.07 22.87
N ALA A 165 -27.09 -7.83 23.96
CA ALA A 165 -28.30 -8.42 24.51
C ALA A 165 -29.26 -7.35 25.04
N PRO A 166 -30.54 -7.33 24.61
CA PRO A 166 -31.61 -6.80 25.43
C PRO A 166 -32.18 -7.95 26.26
N SER A 167 -31.96 -7.89 27.56
CA SER A 167 -32.70 -8.65 28.56
C SER A 167 -34.19 -8.30 28.46
N THR A 168 -35.02 -9.29 28.15
CA THR A 168 -36.43 -9.36 28.61
C THR A 168 -36.96 -10.78 28.48
N ASP A 169 -36.96 -11.46 29.63
CA ASP A 169 -37.90 -12.46 30.14
C ASP A 169 -38.76 -13.27 29.15
N GLY A 170 -38.54 -14.59 29.17
CA GLY A 170 -39.60 -15.46 29.68
C GLY A 170 -40.04 -16.70 28.89
N GLN A 171 -39.57 -17.00 27.67
CA GLN A 171 -40.19 -18.10 26.89
C GLN A 171 -39.28 -19.02 26.05
N SER A 172 -37.94 -18.98 26.16
CA SER A 172 -37.06 -19.78 25.28
C SER A 172 -36.53 -21.11 25.86
N GLU A 173 -36.71 -21.36 27.15
CA GLU A 173 -36.15 -22.57 27.82
C GLU A 173 -36.95 -23.86 27.51
N ALA A 174 -38.27 -23.76 27.28
CA ALA A 174 -39.10 -24.94 27.03
C ALA A 174 -38.88 -25.55 25.62
N SER A 175 -38.49 -24.73 24.64
CA SER A 175 -38.27 -25.15 23.25
C SER A 175 -36.99 -25.96 23.07
N HIS A 176 -36.00 -25.76 23.95
CA HIS A 176 -34.76 -26.54 23.97
C HIS A 176 -34.91 -27.91 24.64
N LEU A 177 -35.87 -28.09 25.56
CA LEU A 177 -36.15 -29.38 26.20
C LEU A 177 -37.08 -30.29 25.37
N LEU A 178 -37.96 -29.73 24.55
CA LEU A 178 -38.81 -30.48 23.60
C LEU A 178 -38.03 -31.05 22.40
N SER A 179 -36.85 -30.49 22.09
CA SER A 179 -35.99 -30.97 20.99
C SER A 179 -35.10 -32.16 21.39
N LEU A 180 -35.02 -32.52 22.69
CA LEU A 180 -34.21 -33.64 23.18
C LEU A 180 -34.99 -34.96 23.32
N ASP A 181 -36.33 -34.91 23.38
CA ASP A 181 -37.16 -36.11 23.58
C ASP A 181 -37.58 -36.80 22.26
N ALA A 182 -37.43 -36.12 21.11
CA ALA A 182 -37.64 -36.72 19.79
C ALA A 182 -36.54 -37.74 19.41
N THR A 183 -35.37 -37.68 20.05
CA THR A 183 -34.21 -38.55 19.77
C THR A 183 -34.16 -39.86 20.58
N ARG A 184 -35.16 -40.14 21.44
CA ARG A 184 -35.15 -41.35 22.29
C ARG A 184 -36.04 -42.49 21.81
N SER A 185 -36.91 -42.26 20.83
CA SER A 185 -37.79 -43.30 20.25
C SER A 185 -37.27 -43.80 18.89
N THR A 186 -36.11 -44.45 18.89
CA THR A 186 -35.66 -45.34 17.79
C THR A 186 -34.47 -46.18 18.27
N ARG A 187 -34.69 -46.98 19.30
CA ARG A 187 -33.68 -47.95 19.76
C ARG A 187 -34.33 -49.26 20.20
N ARG A 188 -35.02 -49.92 19.25
CA ARG A 188 -35.28 -51.38 19.26
C ARG A 188 -35.96 -51.83 17.96
N SER A 189 -35.15 -52.09 16.93
CA SER A 189 -35.40 -53.12 15.90
C SER A 189 -34.13 -53.22 15.05
N GLY A 190 -33.66 -54.45 14.85
CA GLY A 190 -32.34 -54.72 14.30
C GLY A 190 -32.27 -54.74 12.77
N ALA A 191 -31.00 -54.73 12.32
CA ALA A 191 -30.44 -55.34 11.12
C ALA A 191 -30.94 -54.92 9.72
N ALA A 192 -29.94 -54.56 8.92
CA ALA A 192 -29.85 -54.58 7.45
C ALA A 192 -30.27 -53.34 6.66
N ALA A 193 -29.51 -53.13 5.58
CA ALA A 193 -29.60 -52.13 4.51
C ALA A 193 -28.96 -50.76 4.78
N ALA A 194 -27.70 -50.65 4.33
CA ALA A 194 -27.07 -49.40 3.94
C ALA A 194 -27.89 -48.71 2.84
N SER A 195 -28.38 -47.51 3.13
CA SER A 195 -28.73 -46.51 2.13
C SER A 195 -27.99 -45.23 2.49
N GLN A 196 -26.98 -44.91 1.69
CA GLN A 196 -26.27 -43.64 1.70
C GLN A 196 -27.25 -42.54 1.28
N THR A 197 -27.87 -41.87 2.25
CA THR A 197 -28.47 -40.57 2.03
C THR A 197 -27.38 -39.52 2.17
N VAL A 198 -27.06 -38.91 1.04
CA VAL A 198 -26.18 -37.75 0.86
C VAL A 198 -26.39 -36.76 2.00
N ALA A 199 -25.36 -36.57 2.82
CA ALA A 199 -25.30 -35.51 3.81
C ALA A 199 -25.45 -34.18 3.06
N ALA A 200 -26.56 -33.49 3.33
CA ALA A 200 -26.80 -32.16 2.80
C ALA A 200 -25.65 -31.25 3.22
N ALA A 201 -24.91 -30.74 2.23
CA ALA A 201 -23.86 -29.75 2.44
C ALA A 201 -24.43 -28.56 3.24
N PRO A 202 -23.66 -27.99 4.20
CA PRO A 202 -24.10 -26.83 4.94
C PRO A 202 -24.42 -25.67 3.98
N PRO A 203 -25.33 -24.74 4.36
CA PRO A 203 -25.58 -23.55 3.58
C PRO A 203 -24.29 -22.76 3.36
N LEU A 204 -23.81 -22.73 2.11
CA LEU A 204 -22.71 -21.87 1.67
C LEU A 204 -23.05 -20.43 2.06
N ARG A 205 -22.33 -19.89 3.04
CA ARG A 205 -22.44 -18.47 3.37
C ARG A 205 -21.75 -17.69 2.27
N PRO A 206 -22.19 -16.45 1.96
CA PRO A 206 -21.48 -15.60 1.00
C PRO A 206 -20.01 -15.40 1.39
N GLN A 207 -19.71 -15.39 2.71
CA GLN A 207 -18.35 -15.37 3.22
C GLN A 207 -17.54 -16.62 2.85
N ASP A 208 -18.14 -17.82 2.83
CA ASP A 208 -17.46 -19.07 2.45
C ASP A 208 -17.10 -19.08 0.96
N VAL A 209 -17.95 -18.47 0.13
CA VAL A 209 -17.65 -18.29 -1.30
C VAL A 209 -16.53 -17.27 -1.49
N ALA A 210 -16.55 -16.16 -0.75
CA ALA A 210 -15.46 -15.19 -0.74
C ALA A 210 -14.13 -15.79 -0.26
N ASN A 211 -14.15 -16.64 0.78
CA ASN A 211 -13.01 -17.46 1.22
C ASN A 211 -12.47 -18.28 0.03
N GLN A 212 -13.35 -19.06 -0.61
CA GLN A 212 -12.96 -19.96 -1.69
C GLN A 212 -12.39 -19.21 -2.91
N VAL A 213 -12.94 -18.06 -3.26
CA VAL A 213 -12.40 -17.22 -4.34
C VAL A 213 -11.05 -16.63 -3.97
N SER A 214 -10.89 -16.17 -2.73
CA SER A 214 -9.60 -15.68 -2.22
C SER A 214 -8.54 -16.79 -2.22
N ASP A 215 -8.89 -17.99 -1.76
CA ASP A 215 -8.04 -19.17 -1.73
C ASP A 215 -7.67 -19.65 -3.15
N ALA A 216 -8.62 -19.64 -4.07
CA ALA A 216 -8.40 -19.96 -5.48
C ALA A 216 -7.47 -18.95 -6.14
N ALA A 217 -7.70 -17.64 -5.95
CA ALA A 217 -6.85 -16.59 -6.46
C ALA A 217 -5.42 -16.70 -5.88
N TYR A 218 -5.31 -16.98 -4.57
CA TYR A 218 -4.04 -17.21 -3.92
C TYR A 218 -3.33 -18.46 -4.48
N ALA A 219 -4.03 -19.57 -4.69
CA ALA A 219 -3.48 -20.79 -5.28
C ALA A 219 -2.95 -20.54 -6.71
N ILE A 220 -3.66 -19.75 -7.52
CA ILE A 220 -3.23 -19.37 -8.87
C ILE A 220 -1.93 -18.55 -8.82
N VAL A 221 -1.88 -17.51 -7.96
CA VAL A 221 -0.72 -16.61 -7.87
C VAL A 221 0.50 -17.29 -7.24
N THR A 222 0.30 -18.19 -6.28
CA THR A 222 1.38 -18.91 -5.61
C THR A 222 1.97 -20.05 -6.44
N HIS A 223 1.27 -20.53 -7.47
CA HIS A 223 1.72 -21.65 -8.30
C HIS A 223 3.12 -21.42 -8.91
N PRO A 224 4.07 -22.38 -8.85
CA PRO A 224 5.47 -22.15 -9.21
C PRO A 224 5.70 -21.75 -10.66
N THR A 225 4.84 -22.19 -11.60
CA THR A 225 4.98 -21.87 -13.02
C THR A 225 4.50 -20.46 -13.40
N VAL A 226 3.82 -19.76 -12.49
CA VAL A 226 3.25 -18.42 -12.75
C VAL A 226 4.27 -17.34 -12.44
N ILE A 227 4.54 -16.46 -13.41
CA ILE A 227 5.35 -15.25 -13.21
C ILE A 227 4.43 -14.17 -12.66
N ILE A 228 4.77 -13.58 -11.51
CA ILE A 228 4.02 -12.46 -10.94
C ILE A 228 4.56 -11.16 -11.54
N THR A 229 3.80 -10.58 -12.46
CA THR A 229 4.01 -9.25 -13.07
C THR A 229 3.26 -8.18 -12.23
N PRO A 230 3.68 -6.89 -12.22
CA PRO A 230 2.95 -5.81 -11.56
C PRO A 230 1.45 -5.74 -11.91
N ASP A 231 1.07 -6.02 -13.15
CA ASP A 231 -0.33 -5.95 -13.58
C ASP A 231 -1.18 -7.05 -12.91
N ILE A 232 -0.63 -8.27 -12.81
CA ILE A 232 -1.23 -9.39 -12.07
C ILE A 232 -1.37 -9.05 -10.59
N LEU A 233 -0.35 -8.38 -10.02
CA LEU A 233 -0.37 -7.95 -8.62
C LEU A 233 -1.47 -6.92 -8.36
N ALA A 234 -1.62 -5.93 -9.25
CA ALA A 234 -2.64 -4.90 -9.14
C ALA A 234 -4.06 -5.49 -9.20
N GLU A 235 -4.31 -6.41 -10.13
CA GLU A 235 -5.62 -7.08 -10.24
C GLU A 235 -5.89 -7.99 -9.04
N TYR A 236 -4.86 -8.68 -8.51
CA TYR A 236 -5.01 -9.47 -7.29
C TYR A 236 -5.37 -8.60 -6.08
N VAL A 237 -4.67 -7.47 -5.89
CA VAL A 237 -4.96 -6.52 -4.80
C VAL A 237 -6.38 -5.97 -4.95
N ARG A 238 -6.79 -5.59 -6.16
CA ARG A 238 -8.14 -5.12 -6.43
C ARG A 238 -9.21 -6.17 -6.09
N LEU A 239 -8.97 -7.42 -6.46
CA LEU A 239 -9.85 -8.54 -6.14
C LEU A 239 -9.94 -8.75 -4.62
N GLN A 240 -8.82 -8.75 -3.90
CA GLN A 240 -8.83 -8.92 -2.44
C GLN A 240 -9.43 -7.73 -1.69
N ALA A 241 -9.27 -6.51 -2.21
CA ALA A 241 -9.96 -5.33 -1.70
C ALA A 241 -11.48 -5.46 -1.81
N GLN A 242 -11.98 -5.96 -2.95
CA GLN A 242 -13.41 -6.24 -3.13
C GLN A 242 -13.94 -7.37 -2.23
N LEU A 243 -13.10 -8.32 -1.85
CA LEU A 243 -13.46 -9.41 -0.94
C LEU A 243 -13.31 -9.04 0.54
N GLY A 244 -12.69 -7.90 0.87
CA GLY A 244 -12.40 -7.48 2.24
C GLY A 244 -11.40 -8.37 2.98
N ARG A 245 -10.47 -9.02 2.27
CA ARG A 245 -9.58 -10.05 2.83
C ARG A 245 -8.09 -9.72 2.63
N PRO A 246 -7.52 -8.86 3.49
CA PRO A 246 -6.15 -8.38 3.34
C PRO A 246 -5.07 -9.36 3.82
N GLU A 247 -5.43 -10.44 4.55
CA GLU A 247 -4.47 -11.33 5.24
C GLU A 247 -3.43 -11.96 4.30
N SER A 248 -3.83 -12.28 3.07
CA SER A 248 -2.94 -12.89 2.07
C SER A 248 -2.04 -11.89 1.35
N LEU A 249 -2.31 -10.58 1.44
CA LEU A 249 -1.65 -9.54 0.64
C LEU A 249 -0.16 -9.43 0.99
N ALA A 250 0.17 -9.35 2.28
CA ALA A 250 1.56 -9.25 2.74
C ALA A 250 2.41 -10.42 2.24
N ARG A 251 1.85 -11.63 2.26
CA ARG A 251 2.54 -12.83 1.79
C ARG A 251 2.76 -12.81 0.28
N VAL A 252 1.78 -12.37 -0.51
CA VAL A 252 1.91 -12.25 -1.96
C VAL A 252 2.94 -11.18 -2.34
N PHE A 253 3.06 -10.11 -1.57
CA PHE A 253 4.08 -9.08 -1.76
C PHE A 253 5.50 -9.61 -1.56
N GLU A 254 5.71 -10.43 -0.53
CA GLU A 254 6.99 -11.14 -0.34
C GLU A 254 7.29 -12.11 -1.49
N LEU A 255 6.27 -12.84 -1.95
CA LEU A 255 6.40 -13.75 -3.08
C LEU A 255 6.73 -12.99 -4.36
N PHE A 256 6.12 -11.83 -4.62
CA PHE A 256 6.47 -11.01 -5.78
C PHE A 256 7.97 -10.66 -5.80
N ALA A 257 8.55 -10.32 -4.65
CA ALA A 257 9.96 -9.99 -4.53
C ALA A 257 10.90 -11.20 -4.66
N SER A 258 10.52 -12.35 -4.10
CA SER A 258 11.40 -13.51 -3.91
C SER A 258 11.18 -14.68 -4.87
N LYS A 259 10.01 -14.78 -5.51
CA LYS A 259 9.61 -15.95 -6.32
C LYS A 259 10.55 -16.16 -7.51
N PRO A 260 11.03 -17.40 -7.74
CA PRO A 260 11.88 -17.69 -8.87
C PRO A 260 11.10 -17.61 -10.19
N THR A 261 11.72 -17.05 -11.21
CA THR A 261 11.10 -16.91 -12.54
C THR A 261 11.34 -18.19 -13.35
N PRO A 262 10.29 -18.91 -13.76
CA PRO A 262 10.43 -20.03 -14.69
C PRO A 262 10.88 -19.52 -16.07
N ARG A 263 11.81 -20.26 -16.69
CA ARG A 263 12.29 -20.04 -18.05
C ARG A 263 12.26 -21.37 -18.78
N LEU A 264 11.68 -21.36 -19.98
CA LEU A 264 11.72 -22.52 -20.86
C LEU A 264 13.08 -22.56 -21.54
N VAL A 265 13.92 -23.53 -21.16
CA VAL A 265 15.23 -23.76 -21.78
C VAL A 265 15.25 -25.20 -22.30
N ALA A 266 15.30 -25.35 -23.63
CA ALA A 266 15.36 -26.65 -24.31
C ALA A 266 14.23 -27.63 -23.90
N GLY A 267 13.00 -27.13 -23.74
CA GLY A 267 11.83 -27.95 -23.37
C GLY A 267 11.70 -28.27 -21.87
N ASN A 268 12.70 -27.92 -21.05
CA ASN A 268 12.64 -28.05 -19.59
C ASN A 268 12.42 -26.69 -18.92
N ILE A 269 11.60 -26.68 -17.86
CA ILE A 269 11.33 -25.50 -17.05
C ILE A 269 12.49 -25.32 -16.06
N GLN A 270 13.33 -24.31 -16.29
CA GLN A 270 14.39 -23.92 -15.36
C GLN A 270 13.94 -22.73 -14.52
N TYR A 271 14.15 -22.80 -13.22
CA TYR A 271 13.79 -21.73 -12.28
C TYR A 271 15.01 -20.86 -11.99
N ARG A 272 14.92 -19.56 -12.32
CA ARG A 272 15.96 -18.59 -12.00
C ARG A 272 15.57 -17.83 -10.72
N GLN A 273 16.44 -17.85 -9.72
CA GLN A 273 16.22 -17.11 -8.48
C GLN A 273 16.14 -15.59 -8.75
N ARG A 274 15.14 -14.94 -8.14
CA ARG A 274 14.89 -13.50 -8.26
C ARG A 274 15.57 -12.77 -7.11
N ASN A 275 16.23 -11.65 -7.41
CA ASN A 275 16.88 -10.82 -6.39
C ASN A 275 15.86 -9.84 -5.79
N PRO A 276 15.52 -9.92 -4.49
CA PRO A 276 14.48 -9.07 -3.89
C PRO A 276 14.88 -7.58 -3.87
N HIS A 277 16.18 -7.27 -3.92
CA HIS A 277 16.70 -5.89 -3.87
C HIS A 277 16.68 -5.16 -5.23
N LYS A 278 16.17 -5.78 -6.31
CA LYS A 278 16.15 -5.17 -7.63
C LYS A 278 15.00 -4.17 -7.74
N LEU A 279 15.27 -3.01 -8.35
CA LEU A 279 14.27 -1.96 -8.55
C LEU A 279 13.07 -2.42 -9.38
N ALA A 280 13.25 -3.32 -10.35
CA ALA A 280 12.13 -3.90 -11.12
C ALA A 280 11.17 -4.78 -10.29
N ASN A 281 11.49 -5.05 -9.02
CA ASN A 281 10.69 -5.84 -8.11
C ASN A 281 10.10 -4.99 -6.99
N SER A 282 10.26 -3.67 -7.04
CA SER A 282 9.55 -2.78 -6.12
C SER A 282 8.07 -2.78 -6.46
N ILE A 283 7.25 -2.80 -5.42
CA ILE A 283 5.81 -2.63 -5.52
C ILE A 283 5.53 -1.15 -5.82
N ASP A 284 4.54 -0.88 -6.67
CA ASP A 284 4.16 0.49 -6.96
C ASP A 284 3.40 1.12 -5.79
N SER A 285 3.53 2.43 -5.62
CA SER A 285 2.92 3.16 -4.50
C SER A 285 1.41 3.00 -4.54
N ASP A 286 0.79 3.17 -5.71
CA ASP A 286 -0.66 3.14 -5.88
C ASP A 286 -1.26 1.76 -5.52
N VAL A 287 -0.55 0.67 -5.86
CA VAL A 287 -0.95 -0.70 -5.50
C VAL A 287 -0.78 -0.96 -4.01
N ALA A 288 0.28 -0.42 -3.40
CA ALA A 288 0.49 -0.53 -1.96
C ALA A 288 -0.53 0.30 -1.16
N GLU A 289 -0.94 1.46 -1.67
CA GLU A 289 -1.96 2.32 -1.04
C GLU A 289 -3.36 1.69 -1.08
N THR A 290 -3.75 1.12 -2.23
CA THR A 290 -5.04 0.40 -2.35
C THR A 290 -5.09 -0.86 -1.46
N ALA A 291 -3.98 -1.59 -1.36
CA ALA A 291 -3.86 -2.71 -0.42
C ALA A 291 -3.98 -2.26 1.04
N LEU A 292 -3.36 -1.12 1.39
CA LEU A 292 -3.40 -0.57 2.74
C LEU A 292 -4.81 -0.10 3.11
N GLU A 293 -5.51 0.55 2.18
CA GLU A 293 -6.90 1.00 2.38
C GLU A 293 -7.83 -0.19 2.62
N ALA A 294 -7.70 -1.26 1.82
CA ALA A 294 -8.44 -2.49 2.02
C ALA A 294 -8.17 -3.14 3.40
N ALA A 295 -6.94 -3.05 3.90
CA ALA A 295 -6.59 -3.56 5.23
C ALA A 295 -7.16 -2.72 6.37
N ILE A 296 -7.19 -1.39 6.20
CA ILE A 296 -7.82 -0.45 7.15
C ILE A 296 -9.33 -0.67 7.18
N GLU A 297 -9.97 -0.87 6.02
CA GLU A 297 -11.40 -1.15 5.90
C GLU A 297 -11.78 -2.48 6.57
N ALA A 298 -10.99 -3.52 6.35
CA ALA A 298 -11.15 -4.83 6.99
C ALA A 298 -10.76 -4.84 8.49
N ARG A 299 -10.30 -3.72 9.05
CA ARG A 299 -9.91 -3.56 10.47
C ARG A 299 -8.89 -4.59 10.95
N ASN A 300 -7.98 -5.03 10.08
CA ASN A 300 -6.92 -5.97 10.45
C ASN A 300 -5.57 -5.25 10.52
N LEU A 301 -5.11 -4.95 11.75
CA LEU A 301 -3.88 -4.19 11.98
C LEU A 301 -2.61 -4.97 11.63
N ASP A 302 -2.60 -6.28 11.89
CA ASP A 302 -1.46 -7.15 11.57
C ASP A 302 -1.22 -7.21 10.04
N ALA A 303 -2.29 -7.38 9.27
CA ALA A 303 -2.23 -7.34 7.81
C ALA A 303 -1.76 -5.97 7.29
N ALA A 304 -2.24 -4.87 7.88
CA ALA A 304 -1.83 -3.53 7.49
C ALA A 304 -0.33 -3.27 7.74
N VAL A 305 0.20 -3.67 8.90
CA VAL A 305 1.63 -3.57 9.22
C VAL A 305 2.45 -4.46 8.28
N GLY A 306 2.03 -5.71 8.06
CA GLY A 306 2.68 -6.64 7.14
C GLY A 306 2.74 -6.13 5.70
N ILE A 307 1.69 -5.44 5.23
CA ILE A 307 1.67 -4.77 3.93
C ILE A 307 2.72 -3.66 3.88
N VAL A 308 2.85 -2.83 4.91
CA VAL A 308 3.85 -1.76 4.95
C VAL A 308 5.28 -2.31 4.97
N GLU A 309 5.52 -3.38 5.71
CA GLU A 309 6.83 -4.04 5.75
C GLU A 309 7.22 -4.66 4.41
N SER A 310 6.30 -5.37 3.76
CA SER A 310 6.52 -6.05 2.49
C SER A 310 6.54 -5.12 1.26
N SER A 311 6.03 -3.89 1.38
CA SER A 311 6.02 -2.88 0.31
C SER A 311 7.05 -1.76 0.54
N TYR A 312 6.81 -0.86 1.49
CA TYR A 312 7.58 0.36 1.71
C TYR A 312 8.91 0.13 2.44
N ALA A 313 8.98 -0.85 3.36
CA ALA A 313 10.23 -1.10 4.09
C ALA A 313 11.31 -1.82 3.25
N THR A 314 10.97 -2.30 2.06
CA THR A 314 11.89 -3.03 1.18
C THR A 314 12.99 -2.13 0.60
N GLU A 315 14.19 -2.69 0.43
CA GLU A 315 15.29 -1.95 -0.22
C GLU A 315 14.98 -1.59 -1.68
N ALA A 316 14.19 -2.41 -2.37
CA ALA A 316 13.74 -2.15 -3.73
C ALA A 316 12.88 -0.88 -3.79
N SER A 317 11.91 -0.73 -2.87
CA SER A 317 11.06 0.46 -2.79
C SER A 317 11.87 1.71 -2.43
N ARG A 318 12.82 1.61 -1.50
CA ARG A 318 13.75 2.71 -1.17
C ARG A 318 14.57 3.18 -2.37
N ARG A 319 15.03 2.26 -3.22
CA ARG A 319 15.75 2.58 -4.46
C ARG A 319 14.82 3.19 -5.51
N LEU A 320 13.61 2.64 -5.69
CA LEU A 320 12.61 3.19 -6.60
C LEU A 320 12.27 4.63 -6.21
N ARG A 321 12.08 4.88 -4.91
CA ARG A 321 11.85 6.21 -4.37
C ARG A 321 13.00 7.16 -4.68
N LEU A 322 14.24 6.72 -4.47
CA LEU A 322 15.41 7.53 -4.81
C LEU A 322 15.38 7.91 -6.29
N VAL A 323 15.08 6.96 -7.18
CA VAL A 323 14.94 7.26 -8.60
C VAL A 323 13.77 8.22 -8.85
N LYS A 324 12.55 7.92 -8.41
CA LYS A 324 11.35 8.75 -8.67
C LYS A 324 11.49 10.17 -8.10
N LYS A 325 11.95 10.33 -6.85
CA LYS A 325 12.00 11.63 -6.16
C LYS A 325 13.31 12.40 -6.38
N ALA A 326 14.44 11.75 -6.67
CA ALA A 326 15.69 12.44 -6.94
C ALA A 326 15.93 12.71 -8.43
N LEU A 327 15.29 11.99 -9.35
CA LEU A 327 15.50 12.17 -10.79
C LEU A 327 15.12 13.57 -11.26
N LEU A 328 13.95 14.07 -10.84
CA LEU A 328 13.48 15.40 -11.24
C LEU A 328 14.44 16.52 -10.78
N PRO A 329 14.78 16.66 -9.49
CA PRO A 329 15.73 17.69 -9.06
C PRO A 329 17.14 17.47 -9.61
N ALA A 330 17.60 16.22 -9.78
CA ALA A 330 18.90 15.95 -10.38
C ALA A 330 18.96 16.39 -11.86
N SER A 331 17.90 16.15 -12.62
CA SER A 331 17.80 16.57 -14.01
C SER A 331 17.77 18.10 -14.15
N ALA A 332 17.05 18.78 -13.24
CA ALA A 332 17.04 20.23 -13.16
C ALA A 332 18.45 20.79 -12.88
N LEU A 333 19.14 20.26 -11.87
CA LEU A 333 20.51 20.66 -11.54
C LEU A 333 21.50 20.41 -12.69
N GLY A 334 21.32 19.34 -13.46
CA GLY A 334 22.14 19.05 -14.64
C GLY A 334 21.89 20.00 -15.80
N ALA A 335 20.65 20.48 -15.98
CA ALA A 335 20.29 21.44 -17.03
C ALA A 335 20.65 22.89 -16.67
N THR A 336 20.76 23.22 -15.37
CA THR A 336 21.03 24.57 -14.88
C THR A 336 22.25 25.25 -15.51
N PRO A 337 23.44 24.63 -15.64
CA PRO A 337 24.60 25.29 -16.25
C PRO A 337 24.38 25.65 -17.73
N VAL A 338 23.67 24.81 -18.47
CA VAL A 338 23.35 25.07 -19.88
C VAL A 338 22.39 26.26 -19.98
N ALA A 339 21.33 26.27 -19.17
CA ALA A 339 20.38 27.37 -19.12
C ALA A 339 21.04 28.69 -18.66
N ALA A 340 21.91 28.63 -17.65
CA ALA A 340 22.64 29.78 -17.14
C ALA A 340 23.60 30.36 -18.19
N TYR A 341 24.28 29.52 -18.98
CA TYR A 341 25.15 29.98 -20.06
C TYR A 341 24.36 30.68 -21.17
N LEU A 342 23.22 30.10 -21.58
CA LEU A 342 22.34 30.73 -22.57
C LEU A 342 21.80 32.07 -22.06
N LEU A 343 21.38 32.15 -20.79
CA LEU A 343 20.91 33.40 -20.20
C LEU A 343 22.04 34.45 -20.14
N ALA A 344 23.23 34.05 -19.69
CA ALA A 344 24.40 34.92 -19.66
C ALA A 344 24.81 35.43 -21.04
N SER A 345 24.72 34.59 -22.08
CA SER A 345 25.01 34.99 -23.47
C SER A 345 24.08 36.08 -23.97
N ASN A 346 22.78 35.99 -23.68
CA ASN A 346 21.81 37.03 -24.05
C ASN A 346 22.03 38.32 -23.26
N LEU A 347 22.32 38.22 -21.96
CA LEU A 347 22.59 39.39 -21.12
C LEU A 347 23.86 40.15 -21.55
N SER A 348 24.87 39.45 -22.07
CA SER A 348 26.11 40.08 -22.55
C SER A 348 25.90 41.00 -23.75
N ILE A 349 24.89 40.74 -24.59
CA ILE A 349 24.60 41.57 -25.77
C ILE A 349 23.95 42.90 -25.36
N MET A 350 23.32 42.96 -24.18
CA MET A 350 22.64 44.16 -23.69
C MET A 350 23.55 45.12 -22.92
N GLN A 351 24.84 44.82 -22.78
CA GLN A 351 25.78 45.59 -21.97
C GLN A 351 26.98 46.06 -22.79
N ASP A 352 27.20 47.38 -22.86
CA ASP A 352 28.31 48.00 -23.62
C ASP A 352 29.56 48.31 -22.77
N SER A 353 29.53 48.08 -21.45
CA SER A 353 30.60 48.54 -20.55
C SER A 353 31.76 47.54 -20.34
N MET A 354 31.69 46.32 -20.88
CA MET A 354 32.75 45.29 -20.80
C MET A 354 32.83 44.49 -22.10
N ASP A 355 33.98 43.85 -22.32
CA ASP A 355 34.14 42.87 -23.40
C ASP A 355 33.17 41.69 -23.22
N GLN A 356 32.59 41.22 -24.32
CA GLN A 356 31.49 40.26 -24.32
C GLN A 356 31.88 38.92 -23.67
N VAL A 357 33.15 38.50 -23.81
CA VAL A 357 33.66 37.28 -23.18
C VAL A 357 33.78 37.44 -21.65
N MET A 358 34.20 38.61 -21.17
CA MET A 358 34.24 38.90 -19.73
C MET A 358 32.83 39.03 -19.15
N ALA A 359 31.93 39.72 -19.85
CA ALA A 359 30.55 39.92 -19.44
C ALA A 359 29.79 38.59 -19.28
N THR A 360 29.90 37.69 -20.26
CA THR A 360 29.28 36.35 -20.19
C THR A 360 29.79 35.53 -19.03
N ASN A 361 31.10 35.50 -18.79
CA ASN A 361 31.69 34.74 -17.70
C ASN A 361 31.27 35.26 -16.33
N VAL A 362 31.28 36.60 -16.13
CA VAL A 362 30.85 37.22 -14.86
C VAL A 362 29.36 36.97 -14.63
N ALA A 363 28.51 37.17 -15.64
CA ALA A 363 27.08 36.91 -15.53
C ALA A 363 26.78 35.44 -15.25
N PHE A 364 27.45 34.52 -15.96
CA PHE A 364 27.30 33.08 -15.76
C PHE A 364 27.65 32.64 -14.34
N VAL A 365 28.80 33.09 -13.81
CA VAL A 365 29.21 32.80 -12.43
C VAL A 365 28.23 33.40 -11.43
N GLY A 366 27.73 34.63 -11.67
CA GLY A 366 26.73 35.26 -10.82
C GLY A 366 25.41 34.48 -10.78
N ILE A 367 24.90 34.06 -11.93
CA ILE A 367 23.67 33.25 -12.04
C ILE A 367 23.86 31.90 -11.35
N LEU A 368 24.98 31.20 -11.61
CA LEU A 368 25.26 29.92 -10.96
C LEU A 368 25.40 30.05 -9.45
N ALA A 369 26.05 31.11 -8.96
CA ALA A 369 26.17 31.36 -7.53
C ALA A 369 24.79 31.60 -6.89
N TYR A 370 23.94 32.41 -7.52
CA TYR A 370 22.58 32.67 -7.04
C TYR A 370 21.72 31.40 -7.03
N VAL A 371 21.71 30.64 -8.13
CA VAL A 371 20.94 29.38 -8.23
C VAL A 371 21.51 28.34 -7.26
N GLY A 372 22.83 28.25 -7.12
CA GLY A 372 23.46 27.35 -6.16
C GLY A 372 23.07 27.65 -4.72
N PHE A 373 23.09 28.93 -4.32
CA PHE A 373 22.72 29.35 -2.96
C PHE A 373 21.22 29.19 -2.68
N THR A 374 20.36 29.53 -3.64
CA THR A 374 18.91 29.34 -3.48
C THR A 374 18.53 27.87 -3.48
N ALA A 375 19.20 27.03 -4.28
CA ALA A 375 19.00 25.58 -4.30
C ALA A 375 19.40 24.92 -2.98
N THR A 376 20.50 25.32 -2.34
CA THR A 376 20.88 24.75 -1.03
C THR A 376 19.84 25.08 0.05
N ILE A 377 19.31 26.29 0.09
CA ILE A 377 18.21 26.67 0.99
C ILE A 377 16.95 25.85 0.66
N GLY A 378 16.61 25.68 -0.61
CA GLY A 378 15.48 24.88 -1.05
C GLY A 378 15.59 23.40 -0.63
N ILE A 379 16.79 22.81 -0.74
CA ILE A 379 17.05 21.44 -0.27
C ILE A 379 16.85 21.34 1.24
N VAL A 380 17.39 22.27 2.02
CA VAL A 380 17.20 22.28 3.48
C VAL A 380 15.70 22.37 3.78
N ALA A 381 15.00 23.35 3.22
CA ALA A 381 13.56 23.53 3.42
C ALA A 381 12.74 22.28 3.06
N ALA A 382 13.04 21.65 1.92
CA ALA A 382 12.36 20.43 1.48
C ALA A 382 12.67 19.22 2.38
N THR A 383 13.88 19.14 2.94
CA THR A 383 14.26 18.06 3.88
C THR A 383 13.76 18.29 5.30
N THR A 384 13.41 19.53 5.66
CA THR A 384 12.91 19.90 7.00
C THR A 384 11.40 20.09 7.07
N ALA A 385 10.70 20.09 5.94
CA ALA A 385 9.24 20.24 5.92
C ALA A 385 8.56 19.13 6.74
N ASN A 386 7.71 19.54 7.69
CA ASN A 386 7.09 18.66 8.69
C ASN A 386 5.56 18.60 8.60
N ASP A 387 4.96 19.31 7.63
CA ASP A 387 3.50 19.52 7.55
C ASP A 387 2.72 18.24 7.24
N GLN A 388 3.39 17.21 6.73
CA GLN A 388 2.79 15.91 6.42
C GLN A 388 2.67 14.96 7.62
N MET A 389 3.09 15.36 8.83
CA MET A 389 3.05 14.51 10.02
C MET A 389 1.83 14.83 10.88
N LYS A 390 0.84 13.94 10.91
CA LYS A 390 -0.37 14.12 11.73
C LYS A 390 -0.21 13.48 13.11
N ARG A 391 -0.01 12.16 13.14
CA ARG A 391 0.08 11.36 14.37
C ARG A 391 1.45 10.73 14.54
N VAL A 392 2.05 10.24 13.45
CA VAL A 392 3.35 9.57 13.47
C VAL A 392 4.45 10.54 13.09
N THR A 393 5.40 10.74 14.00
CA THR A 393 6.58 11.60 13.80
C THR A 393 7.89 10.85 13.91
N TRP A 394 8.97 11.47 13.45
CA TRP A 394 10.30 10.94 13.64
C TRP A 394 10.79 11.13 15.06
N ALA A 395 11.39 10.09 15.65
CA ALA A 395 12.06 10.20 16.93
C ALA A 395 13.20 11.23 16.88
N PRO A 396 13.43 11.99 17.96
CA PRO A 396 14.54 12.93 18.02
C PRO A 396 15.88 12.18 17.84
N GLY A 397 16.80 12.77 17.07
CA GLY A 397 18.10 12.16 16.77
C GLY A 397 18.15 11.28 15.50
N THR A 398 17.02 11.02 14.84
CA THR A 398 17.00 10.35 13.53
C THR A 398 17.70 11.19 12.44
N PRO A 399 18.63 10.61 11.65
CA PRO A 399 19.37 11.37 10.65
C PRO A 399 18.46 11.75 9.47
N LEU A 400 18.65 12.96 8.92
CA LEU A 400 17.84 13.52 7.81
C LEU A 400 17.75 12.58 6.60
N LYS A 401 18.84 11.88 6.26
CA LYS A 401 18.87 10.90 5.17
C LYS A 401 17.88 9.75 5.41
N ALA A 402 17.84 9.24 6.64
CA ALA A 402 16.94 8.13 6.97
C ALA A 402 15.48 8.58 6.98
N ARG A 403 15.20 9.80 7.46
CA ARG A 403 13.86 10.42 7.39
C ARG A 403 13.41 10.52 5.94
N TRP A 404 14.23 11.14 5.09
CA TRP A 404 13.89 11.31 3.69
C TRP A 404 13.68 9.99 2.94
N LEU A 405 14.47 8.95 3.22
CA LEU A 405 14.33 7.65 2.54
C LEU A 405 13.09 6.88 3.01
N ARG A 406 12.74 6.97 4.30
CA ARG A 406 11.65 6.22 4.96
C ARG A 406 10.37 7.03 5.16
N GLU A 407 10.27 8.23 4.62
CA GLU A 407 9.08 9.06 4.76
C GLU A 407 7.80 8.45 4.17
N ASP A 408 7.88 7.58 3.15
CA ASP A 408 6.70 6.90 2.57
C ASP A 408 6.23 5.78 3.53
N GLU A 409 7.18 5.11 4.20
CA GLU A 409 6.92 4.16 5.29
C GLU A 409 6.25 4.87 6.48
N ARG A 410 6.76 6.05 6.89
CA ARG A 410 6.13 6.86 7.94
C ARG A 410 4.71 7.29 7.56
N ALA A 411 4.51 7.78 6.33
CA ALA A 411 3.21 8.21 5.85
C ALA A 411 2.20 7.04 5.84
N ALA A 412 2.64 5.82 5.53
CA ALA A 412 1.79 4.64 5.62
C ALA A 412 1.38 4.33 7.08
N TYR A 413 2.31 4.38 8.04
CA TYR A 413 1.98 4.22 9.47
C TYR A 413 1.07 5.34 9.99
N ASP A 414 1.23 6.57 9.50
CA ASP A 414 0.36 7.70 9.84
C ASP A 414 -1.07 7.45 9.36
N ARG A 415 -1.25 6.88 8.16
CA ARG A 415 -2.57 6.46 7.65
C ARG A 415 -3.17 5.33 8.47
N ILE A 416 -2.37 4.33 8.87
CA ILE A 416 -2.82 3.24 9.76
C ILE A 416 -3.29 3.85 11.09
N ALA A 417 -2.49 4.71 11.71
CA ALA A 417 -2.85 5.37 12.96
C ALA A 417 -4.14 6.19 12.83
N CYS A 418 -4.29 6.99 11.76
CA CYS A 418 -5.51 7.75 11.51
C CYS A 418 -6.73 6.86 11.20
N GLY A 419 -6.52 5.70 10.56
CA GLY A 419 -7.60 4.78 10.19
C GLY A 419 -8.10 3.96 11.37
N PHE A 420 -7.21 3.42 12.19
CA PHE A 420 -7.53 2.55 13.32
C PHE A 420 -7.87 3.31 14.60
N GLY A 421 -7.34 4.52 14.78
CA GLY A 421 -7.63 5.34 15.93
C GLY A 421 -8.84 6.26 15.77
N PHE A 422 -9.04 7.12 16.76
CA PHE A 422 -10.02 8.21 16.68
C PHE A 422 -9.63 9.15 15.53
N SER A 423 -10.63 9.63 14.80
CA SER A 423 -10.45 10.65 13.77
C SER A 423 -10.26 12.04 14.37
N GLU A 424 -10.77 12.25 15.59
CA GLU A 424 -10.83 13.54 16.28
C GLU A 424 -9.49 13.89 16.96
N GLN A 425 -8.90 15.02 16.57
CA GLN A 425 -7.57 15.45 17.03
C GLN A 425 -7.43 15.57 18.55
N HIS A 426 -8.51 15.95 19.25
CA HIS A 426 -8.50 16.15 20.70
C HIS A 426 -8.53 14.84 21.51
N ARG A 427 -8.83 13.71 20.85
CA ARG A 427 -8.86 12.37 21.47
C ARG A 427 -7.64 11.53 21.13
N TYR A 428 -6.69 12.11 20.38
CA TYR A 428 -5.43 11.44 20.07
C TYR A 428 -4.68 11.16 21.37
N GLY A 429 -4.21 9.93 21.54
CA GLY A 429 -3.53 9.47 22.76
C GLY A 429 -4.44 8.86 23.83
N GLU A 430 -5.78 8.95 23.70
CA GLU A 430 -6.73 8.28 24.62
C GLU A 430 -7.05 6.83 24.20
N GLU A 431 -6.50 6.38 23.07
CA GLU A 431 -6.77 5.07 22.49
C GLU A 431 -6.20 3.95 23.35
N GLN A 432 -7.09 3.09 23.85
CA GLN A 432 -6.75 1.91 24.62
C GLN A 432 -7.11 0.68 23.78
N GLY A 433 -6.08 -0.07 23.37
CA GLY A 433 -6.22 -1.33 22.67
C GLY A 433 -4.88 -2.03 22.60
N ASP A 434 -4.85 -3.36 22.75
CA ASP A 434 -3.59 -4.09 22.73
C ASP A 434 -2.93 -4.04 21.35
N GLU A 435 -3.73 -4.07 20.27
CA GLU A 435 -3.24 -3.85 18.90
C GLU A 435 -2.64 -2.45 18.70
N PHE A 436 -3.25 -1.42 19.31
CA PHE A 436 -2.74 -0.05 19.22
C PHE A 436 -1.45 0.15 20.02
N LYS A 437 -1.33 -0.52 21.18
CA LYS A 437 -0.06 -0.57 21.93
C LYS A 437 1.04 -1.26 21.12
N LEU A 438 0.71 -2.37 20.46
CA LEU A 438 1.65 -3.07 19.56
C LEU A 438 2.08 -2.17 18.40
N LEU A 439 1.17 -1.41 17.81
CA LEU A 439 1.50 -0.42 16.78
C LEU A 439 2.47 0.66 17.32
N ARG A 440 2.21 1.19 18.53
CA ARG A 440 3.12 2.16 19.18
C ARG A 440 4.50 1.55 19.40
N GLU A 441 4.60 0.35 19.96
CA GLU A 441 5.87 -0.35 20.16
C GLU A 441 6.60 -0.63 18.85
N PHE A 442 5.85 -0.96 17.80
CA PHE A 442 6.37 -1.20 16.47
C PHE A 442 6.94 0.09 15.85
N CYS A 443 6.20 1.21 15.91
CA CYS A 443 6.68 2.52 15.49
C CYS A 443 7.95 2.92 16.23
N LEU A 444 7.99 2.73 17.56
CA LEU A 444 9.15 3.03 18.39
C LEU A 444 10.39 2.23 17.96
N ARG A 445 10.23 0.93 17.63
CA ARG A 445 11.33 0.10 17.10
C ARG A 445 11.88 0.59 15.76
N ARG A 446 11.13 1.42 15.03
CA ARG A 446 11.50 1.99 13.73
C ARG A 446 11.90 3.46 13.83
N ASP A 447 12.27 3.95 15.01
CA ASP A 447 12.60 5.36 15.28
C ASP A 447 11.47 6.35 14.95
N MET A 448 10.22 5.90 15.09
CA MET A 448 9.03 6.74 14.93
C MET A 448 8.28 6.81 16.26
N ILE A 449 7.68 7.95 16.55
CA ILE A 449 6.87 8.17 17.74
C ILE A 449 5.43 8.34 17.30
N LEU A 450 4.56 7.50 17.85
CA LEU A 450 3.11 7.60 17.66
C LEU A 450 2.52 8.49 18.75
N ASP A 451 1.82 9.54 18.32
CA ASP A 451 1.22 10.59 19.15
C ASP A 451 2.29 11.29 20.00
N ALA A 452 3.21 11.99 19.33
CA ALA A 452 4.18 12.84 20.01
C ALA A 452 3.48 13.98 20.76
N VAL A 453 3.91 14.20 22.01
CA VAL A 453 3.36 15.21 22.93
C VAL A 453 3.36 16.61 22.31
N GLU A 454 4.39 16.93 21.52
CA GLU A 454 4.58 18.21 20.82
C GLU A 454 3.59 18.45 19.66
N LEU A 455 2.75 17.48 19.32
CA LEU A 455 1.73 17.61 18.27
C LEU A 455 0.32 17.41 18.80
N MET A 456 0.18 17.15 20.11
CA MET A 456 -1.12 17.06 20.75
C MET A 456 -1.73 18.47 20.88
N PRO A 457 -2.98 18.67 20.42
CA PRO A 457 -3.64 19.95 20.57
C PRO A 457 -3.81 20.27 22.06
N GLY A 458 -3.41 21.48 22.47
CA GLY A 458 -3.51 21.93 23.86
C GLY A 458 -2.22 21.81 24.69
N MET A 459 -1.15 21.23 24.13
CA MET A 459 0.17 21.17 24.77
C MET A 459 1.24 22.09 24.14
N ASN A 460 0.89 22.83 23.08
CA ASN A 460 1.78 23.72 22.31
C ASN A 460 1.51 25.21 22.53
#